data_AF-A0A914NBE0-F1
#
_entry.id   AF-A0A914NBE0-F1
#
_cell.length_a   1.000
_cell.length_b   1.000
_cell.length_c   1.000
_cell.angle_alpha   90.00
_cell.angle_beta   90.00
_cell.angle_gamma   90.00
#
_symmetry.space_group_name_H-M   'P 1'
#
loop_
_entity.id
_entity.type
_entity.pdbx_description
1 polymer ?
#
loop_
_entity_poly.entity_id
_entity_poly.type
_entity_poly.pdbx_seq_one_letter_code
_entity_poly.pdbx_strand_id
1 'polypeptide(L)'
;MFFDVSDKLDLIKCKIEWKIYDLKLRKEFLGEKHMTSKNFYNPKCPSVVWELRVYQYLNCASTYVSLTQTGLKESKVNLCAKYDIYAYDIVGKLVNICL
;
A
#
# COMPACT_ATOMS: atom_id res chain seq x y z
N MET A 1 11.50 19.29 -25.68
CA MET A 1 10.82 20.14 -24.68
C MET A 1 11.15 19.57 -23.31
N PHE A 2 11.96 20.28 -22.52
CA PHE A 2 12.16 19.97 -21.11
C PHE A 2 11.07 20.74 -20.35
N PHE A 3 10.27 20.05 -19.56
CA PHE A 3 9.32 20.72 -18.68
C PHE A 3 10.10 21.33 -17.52
N ASP A 4 10.22 22.65 -17.53
CA ASP A 4 10.69 23.44 -16.41
C ASP A 4 9.57 23.50 -15.37
N VAL A 5 9.40 22.42 -14.60
CA VAL A 5 8.41 22.32 -13.52
C VAL A 5 9.04 22.91 -12.26
N SER A 6 9.09 24.25 -12.23
CA SER A 6 9.37 25.04 -11.03
C SER A 6 8.18 25.09 -10.06
N ASP A 7 7.11 24.33 -10.32
CA ASP A 7 6.07 24.08 -9.33
C ASP A 7 6.68 23.30 -8.18
N LYS A 8 6.77 23.94 -7.00
CA LYS A 8 7.04 23.27 -5.73
C LYS A 8 6.03 22.13 -5.58
N LEU A 9 6.43 20.92 -5.95
CA LEU A 9 5.71 19.70 -5.61
C LEU A 9 5.69 19.63 -4.08
N ASP A 10 4.56 20.01 -3.48
CA ASP A 10 4.36 19.87 -2.05
C ASP A 10 4.51 18.38 -1.70
N LEU A 11 5.57 18.05 -0.98
CA LEU A 11 5.81 16.67 -0.54
C LEU A 11 4.77 16.30 0.50
N ILE A 12 3.75 15.57 0.08
CA ILE A 12 2.71 15.04 0.96
C ILE A 12 3.18 13.70 1.53
N LYS A 13 3.43 13.64 2.84
CA LYS A 13 3.73 12.39 3.56
C LYS A 13 2.45 11.81 4.17
N CYS A 14 2.34 10.49 4.12
CA CYS A 14 1.25 9.74 4.75
C CYS A 14 1.83 8.48 5.42
N LYS A 15 1.26 8.09 6.56
CA LYS A 15 1.53 6.80 7.19
C LYS A 15 0.24 5.99 7.17
N ILE A 16 0.33 4.79 6.61
CA ILE A 16 -0.77 3.82 6.57
C ILE A 16 -0.38 2.67 7.50
N GLU A 17 -1.28 2.30 8.41
CA GLU A 17 -1.09 1.17 9.31
C GLU A 17 -2.26 0.20 9.15
N TRP A 18 -1.93 -1.06 8.90
CA TRP A 18 -2.91 -2.13 8.83
C TRP A 18 -2.48 -3.28 9.73
N LYS A 19 -3.35 -3.59 10.70
CA LYS A 19 -3.15 -4.73 11.60
C LYS A 19 -4.04 -5.89 11.16
N ILE A 20 -3.41 -7.02 10.86
CA ILE A 20 -4.08 -8.24 10.48
C ILE A 20 -4.00 -9.21 11.65
N TYR A 21 -5.17 -9.62 12.14
CA TYR A 21 -5.30 -10.67 13.13
C TYR A 21 -5.61 -11.99 12.43
N ASP A 22 -5.03 -13.08 12.94
CA ASP A 22 -5.31 -14.45 12.52
C ASP A 22 -5.19 -14.69 11.00
N LEU A 23 -4.12 -14.15 10.38
CA LEU A 23 -3.88 -14.23 8.93
C LEU A 23 -4.04 -15.66 8.37
N LYS A 24 -3.57 -16.67 9.11
CA LYS A 24 -3.63 -18.09 8.71
C LYS A 24 -5.05 -18.70 8.73
N LEU A 25 -5.98 -18.10 9.46
CA LEU A 25 -7.35 -18.61 9.65
C LEU A 25 -8.38 -17.86 8.79
N ARG A 26 -7.96 -16.79 8.11
CA ARG A 26 -8.81 -16.00 7.21
C ARG A 26 -9.22 -16.85 6.01
N LYS A 27 -10.50 -17.19 5.92
CA LYS A 27 -11.09 -17.90 4.75
C LYS A 27 -10.85 -17.15 3.45
N GLU A 28 -10.84 -15.82 3.49
CA GLU A 28 -10.49 -14.91 2.39
C GLU A 28 -9.08 -15.21 1.85
N PHE A 29 -8.13 -15.54 2.74
CA PHE A 29 -6.76 -15.87 2.37
C PHE A 29 -6.61 -17.29 1.79
N LEU A 30 -7.53 -18.19 2.15
CA LEU A 30 -7.58 -19.57 1.67
C LEU A 30 -8.37 -19.73 0.36
N GLY A 31 -9.29 -18.80 0.06
CA GLY A 31 -10.20 -18.86 -1.09
C GLY A 31 -9.99 -17.76 -2.14
N GLU A 32 -9.57 -16.56 -1.75
CA GLU A 32 -9.21 -15.47 -2.65
C GLU A 32 -7.69 -15.39 -2.85
N LYS A 33 -7.24 -14.91 -4.01
CA LYS A 33 -5.79 -14.77 -4.29
C LYS A 33 -5.09 -13.76 -3.37
N HIS A 34 -5.84 -12.90 -2.68
CA HIS A 34 -5.32 -11.88 -1.78
C HIS A 34 -6.37 -11.38 -0.78
N MET A 35 -5.88 -10.79 0.32
CA MET A 35 -6.67 -9.96 1.23
C MET A 35 -6.43 -8.48 0.94
N THR A 36 -7.48 -7.67 1.08
CA THR A 36 -7.43 -6.22 0.86
C THR A 36 -7.76 -5.48 2.15
N SER A 37 -7.03 -4.39 2.42
CA SER A 37 -7.30 -3.49 3.54
C SER A 37 -8.55 -2.65 3.29
N LYS A 38 -8.92 -1.82 4.27
CA LYS A 38 -9.81 -0.67 4.00
C LYS A 38 -9.10 0.34 3.09
N ASN A 39 -9.88 1.15 2.39
CA ASN A 39 -9.35 2.27 1.63
C ASN A 39 -8.73 3.32 2.57
N PHE A 40 -7.57 3.81 2.16
CA PHE A 40 -6.84 4.90 2.78
C PHE A 40 -6.84 6.11 1.85
N TYR A 41 -6.97 7.29 2.44
CA TYR A 41 -6.92 8.55 1.74
C TYR A 41 -6.09 9.53 2.56
N ASN A 42 -5.32 10.38 1.89
CA ASN A 42 -4.66 11.49 2.56
C ASN A 42 -5.62 12.69 2.59
N PRO A 43 -5.92 13.30 3.76
CA PRO A 43 -6.77 14.48 3.80
C PRO A 43 -6.28 15.65 2.94
N LYS A 44 -4.97 15.74 2.68
CA LYS A 44 -4.37 16.74 1.78
C LYS A 44 -4.51 16.38 0.30
N CYS A 45 -4.82 15.12 -0.01
CA CYS A 45 -5.03 14.64 -1.37
C CYS A 45 -6.13 13.54 -1.37
N PRO A 46 -7.38 13.91 -1.04
CA PRO A 46 -8.46 12.94 -0.81
C PRO A 46 -8.96 12.29 -2.11
N SER A 47 -8.56 12.85 -3.26
CA SER A 47 -8.83 12.30 -4.59
C SER A 47 -8.00 11.06 -4.90
N VAL A 48 -6.89 10.84 -4.18
CA VAL A 48 -6.04 9.66 -4.31
C VAL A 48 -6.42 8.64 -3.25
N VAL A 49 -6.87 7.47 -3.71
CA VAL A 49 -7.27 6.36 -2.84
C VAL A 49 -6.25 5.24 -2.95
N TRP A 50 -5.81 4.76 -1.80
CA TRP A 50 -4.84 3.69 -1.65
C TRP A 50 -5.43 2.51 -0.89
N GLU A 51 -4.96 1.32 -1.19
CA GLU A 51 -5.22 0.12 -0.38
C GLU A 51 -3.96 -0.73 -0.29
N LEU A 52 -3.85 -1.50 0.79
CA LEU A 52 -2.85 -2.53 0.95
C LEU A 52 -3.47 -3.87 0.56
N ARG A 53 -2.72 -4.65 -0.21
CA ARG A 53 -3.09 -6.01 -0.58
C ARG A 53 -2.02 -6.98 -0.09
N VAL A 54 -2.46 -8.09 0.47
CA VAL A 54 -1.59 -9.19 0.93
C VAL A 54 -1.94 -10.44 0.14
N TYR A 55 -0.94 -11.01 -0.51
CA TYR A 55 -1.06 -12.19 -1.37
C TYR A 55 -0.36 -13.37 -0.72
N GLN A 56 -0.98 -14.54 -0.81
CA GLN A 56 -0.33 -15.80 -0.47
C GLN A 56 0.24 -16.41 -1.75
N TYR A 57 1.53 -16.74 -1.75
CA TYR A 57 2.06 -17.57 -2.81
C TYR A 57 1.75 -19.04 -2.45
N LEU A 58 0.88 -19.69 -3.22
CA LEU A 58 0.38 -21.03 -2.89
C LEU A 58 1.50 -22.10 -2.85
N ASN A 59 2.64 -21.86 -3.51
CA ASN A 59 3.71 -22.85 -3.68
C ASN A 59 5.01 -22.55 -2.91
N CYS A 60 5.16 -21.35 -2.35
CA CYS A 60 6.30 -20.96 -1.52
C CYS A 60 5.69 -20.29 -0.30
N ALA A 61 6.10 -20.63 0.91
CA ALA A 61 5.56 -20.10 2.17
C ALA A 61 5.78 -18.57 2.37
N SER A 62 5.93 -17.81 1.30
CA SER A 62 6.13 -16.38 1.22
C SER A 62 4.81 -15.65 1.08
N THR A 63 4.73 -14.52 1.76
CA THR A 63 3.63 -13.56 1.66
C THR A 63 4.14 -12.34 0.93
N TYR A 64 3.37 -11.84 -0.03
CA TYR A 64 3.68 -10.62 -0.76
C TYR A 64 2.72 -9.51 -0.35
N VAL A 65 3.22 -8.29 -0.22
CA VAL A 65 2.43 -7.11 0.15
C VAL A 65 2.62 -6.03 -0.91
N SER A 66 1.53 -5.42 -1.35
CA SER A 66 1.59 -4.28 -2.27
C SER A 66 0.74 -3.12 -1.77
N LEU A 67 1.21 -1.90 -2.06
CA LEU A 67 0.39 -0.69 -2.01
C LEU A 67 -0.21 -0.45 -3.40
N THR A 68 -1.52 -0.36 -3.50
CA THR A 68 -2.25 -0.20 -4.76
C THR A 68 -3.05 1.10 -4.77
N GLN A 69 -2.90 1.90 -5.81
CA GLN A 69 -3.77 3.04 -6.05
C GLN A 69 -5.06 2.55 -6.72
N THR A 70 -6.21 2.77 -6.09
CA THR A 70 -7.51 2.30 -6.60
C THR A 70 -8.44 3.42 -7.08
N GLY A 71 -8.06 4.67 -6.86
CA GLY A 71 -8.84 5.80 -7.35
C GLY A 71 -7.98 7.03 -7.59
N LEU A 72 -8.28 7.73 -8.68
CA LEU A 72 -7.89 9.12 -8.93
C LEU A 72 -9.19 9.85 -9.29
N LYS A 73 -9.76 10.62 -8.36
CA LYS A 73 -11.08 11.24 -8.59
C LYS A 73 -11.06 12.34 -9.66
N GLU A 74 -9.89 12.84 -10.08
CA GLU A 74 -9.75 13.85 -11.13
C GLU A 74 -8.52 13.58 -12.01
N SER A 75 -8.74 13.44 -13.32
CA SER A 75 -7.82 12.88 -14.33
C SER A 75 -6.58 13.72 -14.68
N LYS A 76 -6.18 14.68 -13.83
CA LYS A 76 -5.09 15.62 -14.14
C LYS A 76 -3.91 15.61 -13.16
N VAL A 77 -3.92 14.76 -12.13
CA VAL A 77 -2.79 14.68 -11.19
C VAL A 77 -1.79 13.62 -11.66
N ASN A 78 -0.64 14.07 -12.15
CA ASN A 78 0.54 13.22 -12.29
C ASN A 78 1.07 12.89 -10.89
N LEU A 79 0.67 11.75 -10.35
CA LEU A 79 1.10 11.33 -9.01
C LEU A 79 2.38 10.49 -9.12
N CYS A 80 3.48 11.03 -8.60
CA CYS A 80 4.67 10.24 -8.29
C CYS A 80 4.66 9.92 -6.79
N ALA A 81 4.52 8.64 -6.44
CA ALA A 81 4.51 8.19 -5.06
C ALA A 81 5.71 7.28 -4.80
N LYS A 82 6.49 7.64 -3.77
CA LYS A 82 7.47 6.75 -3.16
C LYS A 82 6.88 6.21 -1.86
N TYR A 83 7.02 4.93 -1.63
CA TYR A 83 6.55 4.28 -0.41
C TYR A 83 7.56 3.25 0.06
N ASP A 84 7.55 3.02 1.37
CA ASP A 84 8.27 1.95 2.05
C ASP A 84 7.22 1.14 2.81
N ILE A 85 7.27 -0.18 2.69
CA ILE A 85 6.36 -1.11 3.37
C ILE A 85 7.14 -1.81 4.45
N TYR A 86 6.59 -1.83 5.66
CA TYR A 86 7.18 -2.49 6.80
C TYR A 86 6.22 -3.53 7.37
N ALA A 87 6.78 -4.61 7.90
CA ALA A 87 6.05 -5.60 8.67
C ALA A 87 6.75 -5.86 10.01
N TYR A 88 6.00 -6.29 11.01
CA TYR A 88 6.56 -6.79 12.25
C TYR A 88 6.94 -8.26 12.08
N ASP A 89 8.17 -8.61 12.45
CA ASP A 89 8.61 -10.00 12.50
C ASP A 89 8.06 -10.72 13.74
N ILE A 90 8.45 -11.99 13.90
CA ILE A 90 7.99 -12.84 15.01
C ILE A 90 8.41 -12.34 16.40
N VAL A 91 9.43 -11.48 16.49
CA VAL A 91 9.89 -10.88 17.75
C VAL A 91 9.36 -9.46 17.95
N GLY A 92 8.46 -9.00 17.07
CA GLY A 92 7.87 -7.66 17.13
C GLY A 92 8.81 -6.55 16.66
N LYS A 93 9.88 -6.88 15.94
CA LYS A 93 10.76 -5.89 15.32
C LYS A 93 10.20 -5.48 13.97
N LEU A 94 10.24 -4.18 13.69
CA LEU A 94 9.85 -3.62 12.40
C LEU A 94 10.93 -3.91 11.34
N VAL A 95 10.54 -4.53 10.22
CA VAL A 95 11.42 -4.90 9.11
C VAL A 95 10.88 -4.29 7.82
N ASN A 96 11.76 -3.66 7.02
CA ASN A 96 11.40 -3.18 5.68
C ASN A 96 11.27 -4.38 4.74
N ILE A 97 10.13 -4.49 4.06
CA ILE A 97 9.80 -5.59 3.15
C ILE A 97 9.60 -5.12 1.69
N CYS A 98 9.95 -3.87 1.38
CA CYS A 98 10.13 -3.43 0.00
C CYS A 98 11.40 -4.05 -0.60
N LEU A 99 11.27 -4.61 -1.79
CA LEU A 99 12.39 -5.03 -2.65
C LEU A 99 12.77 -3.89 -3.61
#